data_AF-A0A8R1HWY1-F1
#
_entry.id   AF-A0A8R1HWY1-F1
#
_cell.length_a   1.000
_cell.length_b   1.000
_cell.length_c   1.000
_cell.angle_alpha   90.00
_cell.angle_beta   90.00
_cell.angle_gamma   90.00
#
_symmetry.space_group_name_H-M   'P 1'
#
loop_
_entity.id
_entity.type
_entity.pdbx_description
1 polymer ?
#
loop_
_entity_poly.entity_id
_entity_poly.type
_entity_poly.pdbx_seq_one_letter_code
_entity_poly.pdbx_strand_id
1 'polypeptide(L)'
;MDDSASRKLTHVKLITQGEGKGAMVELLYPTIYKISCLLNLRFFPFDMQKCRMTFGSWSFDNSLIEYHAQPFKDGPIGLANFLENDAWSVLVAHGNYNFKSIYF
;
A
#
# COMPACT_ATOMS: atom_id res chain seq x y z
N MET A 1 29.42 -19.31 -24.05
CA MET A 1 28.04 -18.84 -24.27
C MET A 1 27.69 -18.03 -23.04
N ASP A 2 27.42 -16.74 -23.24
CA ASP A 2 27.21 -15.75 -22.20
C ASP A 2 25.74 -15.81 -21.75
N ASP A 3 25.49 -16.32 -20.54
CA ASP A 3 24.17 -16.36 -19.89
C ASP A 3 23.80 -15.01 -19.26
N SER A 4 24.22 -13.91 -19.90
CA SER A 4 23.77 -12.57 -19.56
C SER A 4 22.30 -12.42 -19.99
N ALA A 5 21.40 -12.69 -19.03
CA ALA A 5 20.01 -12.22 -18.93
C ALA A 5 18.91 -13.29 -18.80
N SER A 6 19.09 -14.28 -17.91
CA SER A 6 17.93 -14.68 -17.11
C SER A 6 17.76 -13.69 -15.96
N ARG A 7 17.25 -12.49 -16.25
CA ARG A 7 16.86 -11.52 -15.21
C ARG A 7 15.71 -12.12 -14.42
N LYS A 8 16.03 -12.90 -13.39
CA LYS A 8 15.06 -13.42 -12.44
C LYS A 8 14.30 -12.23 -11.86
N LEU A 9 13.02 -12.13 -12.20
CA LEU A 9 12.14 -11.07 -11.68
C LEU A 9 11.85 -11.39 -10.21
N THR A 10 12.69 -10.90 -9.30
CA THR A 10 12.61 -11.21 -7.86
C THR A 10 11.37 -10.62 -7.17
N HIS A 11 10.73 -9.64 -7.80
CA HIS A 11 9.61 -8.88 -7.25
C HIS A 11 8.27 -9.15 -7.97
N VAL A 12 8.22 -10.17 -8.84
CA VAL A 12 7.04 -10.51 -9.62
C VAL A 12 6.68 -11.97 -9.40
N LYS A 13 5.42 -12.23 -9.04
CA LYS A 13 4.87 -13.57 -8.93
C LYS A 13 3.74 -13.73 -9.94
N LEU A 14 3.86 -14.76 -10.78
CA LEU A 14 2.90 -15.08 -11.83
C LEU A 14 2.10 -16.31 -11.41
N ILE A 15 0.77 -16.24 -11.53
CA ILE A 15 -0.14 -17.34 -11.21
C ILE A 15 -1.04 -17.56 -12.43
N THR A 16 -0.90 -18.71 -13.09
CA THR A 16 -1.72 -19.06 -14.26
C THR A 16 -3.13 -19.44 -13.81
N GLN A 17 -4.15 -19.00 -14.55
CA GLN A 17 -5.56 -19.24 -14.19
C GLN A 17 -6.20 -20.43 -14.94
N GLY A 18 -5.38 -21.24 -15.61
CA GLY A 18 -5.82 -22.32 -16.49
C GLY A 18 -5.82 -21.94 -17.97
N GLU A 19 -6.12 -22.91 -18.82
CA GLU A 19 -6.05 -22.76 -20.28
C GLU A 19 -7.02 -21.67 -20.78
N GLY A 20 -6.50 -20.70 -21.54
CA GLY A 20 -7.27 -19.60 -22.11
C GLY A 20 -7.70 -18.49 -21.13
N LYS A 21 -7.40 -18.57 -19.83
CA LYS A 21 -7.88 -17.62 -18.80
C LYS A 21 -6.87 -16.55 -18.36
N GLY A 22 -5.71 -16.48 -19.00
CA GLY A 22 -4.66 -15.52 -18.68
C GLY A 22 -3.92 -15.83 -17.37
N ALA A 23 -3.28 -14.81 -16.80
CA ALA A 23 -2.47 -14.94 -15.59
C ALA A 23 -2.70 -13.77 -14.63
N MET A 24 -2.67 -14.06 -13.34
CA MET A 24 -2.59 -13.05 -12.28
C MET A 24 -1.13 -12.67 -12.06
N VAL A 25 -0.87 -11.37 -12.02
CA VAL A 25 0.45 -10.80 -11.79
C VAL A 25 0.44 -10.10 -10.43
N GLU A 26 1.26 -10.60 -9.51
CA GLU A 26 1.46 -10.01 -8.19
C GLU A 26 2.83 -9.29 -8.18
N LEU A 27 2.81 -7.99 -7.86
CA LEU A 27 4.00 -7.13 -7.84
C LEU A 27 4.35 -6.77 -6.39
N LEU A 28 5.57 -7.10 -5.96
CA LEU A 28 6.03 -6.94 -4.59
C LEU A 28 7.26 -6.01 -4.56
N TYR A 29 7.02 -4.70 -4.59
CA TYR A 29 8.06 -3.68 -4.57
C TYR A 29 8.11 -2.94 -3.23
N PRO A 30 9.18 -3.09 -2.43
CA PRO A 30 9.36 -2.27 -1.24
C PRO A 30 9.56 -0.81 -1.64
N THR A 31 8.75 0.09 -1.08
CA THR A 31 8.77 1.51 -1.45
C THR A 31 8.68 2.38 -0.21
N ILE A 32 9.45 3.47 -0.19
CA ILE A 32 9.39 4.51 0.86
C ILE A 32 8.50 5.65 0.34
N TYR A 33 7.39 5.90 1.02
CA TYR A 33 6.50 7.01 0.70
C TYR A 33 6.72 8.16 1.70
N LYS A 34 6.82 9.38 1.17
CA LYS A 34 6.80 10.61 1.98
C LYS A 34 5.49 11.33 1.70
N ILE A 35 4.70 11.56 2.74
CA ILE A 35 3.42 12.26 2.65
C ILE A 35 3.44 13.51 3.50
N SER A 36 2.70 14.53 3.06
CA SER A 36 2.41 15.71 3.87
C SER A 36 1.06 15.51 4.54
N CYS A 37 0.97 15.79 5.85
CA CYS A 37 -0.29 15.84 6.57
C CYS A 37 -0.40 17.10 7.42
N LEU A 38 -1.64 17.49 7.71
CA LEU A 38 -1.94 18.65 8.54
C LEU A 38 -1.68 18.30 10.00
N LEU A 39 -0.81 19.07 10.65
CA LEU A 39 -0.49 18.89 12.06
C LEU A 39 -1.55 19.56 12.94
N ASN A 40 -2.13 18.80 13.86
CA ASN A 40 -3.08 19.31 14.85
C ASN A 40 -2.44 19.34 16.25
N LEU A 41 -2.05 20.52 16.71
CA LEU A 41 -1.34 20.70 18.00
C LEU A 41 -2.25 21.05 19.17
N ARG A 42 -3.57 20.91 19.05
CA ARG A 42 -4.52 21.37 20.07
C ARG A 42 -4.30 20.74 21.46
N PHE A 43 -3.79 19.51 21.50
CA PHE A 43 -3.63 18.72 22.73
C PHE A 43 -2.19 18.27 22.98
N PHE A 44 -1.21 18.91 22.35
CA PHE A 44 0.20 18.58 22.54
C PHE A 44 0.57 18.56 24.05
N PRO A 45 1.29 17.52 24.55
CA PRO A 45 1.97 16.44 23.83
C PRO A 45 1.15 15.15 23.63
N PHE A 46 -0.16 15.18 23.91
CA PHE A 46 -1.08 14.04 23.79
C PHE A 46 -2.01 14.21 22.59
N ASP A 47 -1.48 14.72 21.49
CA ASP A 47 -2.19 14.97 20.26
C ASP A 47 -2.36 13.72 19.39
N MET A 48 -3.37 13.78 18.51
CA MET A 48 -3.63 12.76 17.50
C MET A 48 -3.48 13.37 16.11
N GLN A 49 -2.82 12.65 15.20
CA GLN A 49 -2.55 13.09 13.85
C GLN A 49 -3.27 12.25 12.81
N LYS A 50 -3.94 12.92 11.86
CA LYS A 50 -4.67 12.25 10.78
C LYS A 50 -3.91 12.45 9.48
N CYS A 51 -3.23 11.41 9.01
CA CYS A 51 -2.45 11.47 7.79
C CYS A 51 -3.13 10.64 6.68
N ARG A 52 -3.37 11.30 5.55
CA ARG A 52 -4.05 10.68 4.40
C ARG A 52 -3.05 10.25 3.33
N MET A 53 -3.17 9.02 2.88
CA MET A 53 -2.46 8.49 1.70
C MET A 53 -3.43 8.27 0.56
N THR A 54 -3.07 8.69 -0.65
CA THR A 54 -3.87 8.47 -1.86
C THR A 54 -2.99 7.82 -2.92
N PHE A 55 -3.45 6.70 -3.47
CA PHE A 55 -2.77 5.95 -4.51
C PHE A 55 -3.66 5.94 -5.76
N GLY A 56 -3.04 6.07 -6.92
CA GLY A 56 -3.71 6.05 -8.21
C GLY A 56 -2.70 5.99 -9.34
N SER A 57 -3.16 5.67 -10.55
CA SER A 57 -2.32 5.72 -11.74
C SER A 57 -2.05 7.16 -12.11
N TRP A 58 -0.85 7.39 -12.63
CA TRP A 58 -0.50 8.66 -13.23
C TRP A 58 -1.07 8.81 -14.64
N SER A 59 -1.11 7.71 -15.41
CA SER A 59 -1.39 7.72 -16.84
C SER A 59 -2.82 7.30 -17.20
N PHE A 60 -3.55 6.71 -16.26
CA PHE A 60 -4.86 6.12 -16.49
C PHE A 60 -5.82 6.59 -15.42
N ASP A 61 -7.06 6.83 -15.83
CA ASP A 61 -8.15 7.14 -14.93
C ASP A 61 -8.93 5.86 -14.54
N ASN A 62 -10.00 6.06 -13.80
CA ASN A 62 -10.83 4.98 -13.31
C ASN A 62 -11.72 4.31 -14.38
N SER A 63 -11.70 4.78 -15.64
CA SER A 63 -12.42 4.11 -16.74
C SER A 63 -11.64 2.93 -17.31
N LEU A 64 -10.31 2.95 -17.14
CA LEU A 64 -9.40 1.93 -17.64
C LEU A 64 -8.83 1.04 -16.54
N ILE A 65 -8.68 1.57 -15.32
CA ILE A 65 -8.15 0.83 -14.18
C ILE A 65 -9.12 0.94 -13.00
N GLU A 66 -9.58 -0.21 -12.51
CA GLU A 66 -10.34 -0.30 -11.28
C GLU A 66 -9.43 -0.74 -10.12
N TYR A 67 -9.43 0.03 -9.03
CA TYR A 67 -8.61 -0.23 -7.85
C TYR A 67 -9.41 -0.95 -6.77
N HIS A 68 -8.97 -2.16 -6.42
CA HIS A 68 -9.50 -2.92 -5.29
C HIS A 68 -8.51 -2.96 -4.12
N ALA A 69 -8.98 -2.67 -2.91
CA ALA A 69 -8.17 -2.87 -1.72
C ALA A 69 -8.23 -4.36 -1.37
N GLN A 70 -7.06 -5.01 -1.33
CA GLN A 70 -6.97 -6.37 -0.85
C GLN A 70 -7.03 -6.37 0.68
N PRO A 71 -8.07 -6.94 1.31
CA PRO A 71 -8.17 -6.97 2.77
C PRO A 71 -7.12 -7.92 3.35
N PHE A 72 -6.50 -7.51 4.46
CA PHE A 72 -5.73 -8.40 5.33
C PHE A 72 -6.64 -8.96 6.42
N LYS A 73 -6.21 -10.05 7.08
CA LYS A 73 -6.97 -10.67 8.18
C LYS A 73 -7.31 -9.68 9.30
N ASP A 74 -6.39 -8.76 9.57
CA ASP A 74 -6.46 -7.84 10.71
C ASP A 74 -6.87 -6.40 10.31
N GLY A 75 -7.32 -6.21 9.06
CA GLY A 75 -7.80 -4.92 8.58
C GLY A 75 -7.36 -4.56 7.16
N PRO A 76 -7.55 -3.30 6.74
CA PRO A 76 -7.25 -2.85 5.38
C PRO A 76 -5.74 -2.63 5.12
N ILE A 77 -4.91 -2.68 6.15
CA ILE A 77 -3.45 -2.52 6.08
C ILE A 77 -2.82 -3.66 6.89
N GLY A 78 -1.85 -4.36 6.31
CA GLY A 78 -1.10 -5.40 7.01
C GLY A 78 -0.09 -4.79 7.99
N LEU A 79 -0.32 -4.96 9.29
CA LEU A 79 0.58 -4.49 10.35
C LEU A 79 1.41 -5.62 10.99
N ALA A 80 1.35 -6.85 10.46
CA ALA A 80 2.01 -8.02 11.05
C ALA A 80 3.54 -7.86 11.21
N ASN A 81 4.18 -7.08 10.34
CA ASN A 81 5.62 -6.77 10.39
C ASN A 81 5.87 -5.28 10.68
N PHE A 82 4.91 -4.59 11.31
CA PHE A 82 5.06 -3.19 11.66
C PHE A 82 6.08 -3.05 12.81
N LEU A 83 7.01 -2.12 12.64
CA LEU A 83 7.91 -1.70 13.71
C LEU A 83 7.33 -0.43 14.31
N GLU A 84 7.02 -0.49 15.61
CA GLU A 84 6.46 0.64 16.35
C GLU A 84 7.46 1.81 16.40
N ASN A 85 6.90 3.03 16.36
CA ASN A 85 7.68 4.25 16.48
C ASN A 85 7.63 4.75 17.93
N ASP A 86 8.77 5.24 18.44
CA ASP A 86 8.87 5.70 19.84
C ASP A 86 7.98 6.90 20.18
N ALA A 87 7.62 7.72 19.18
CA ALA A 87 6.81 8.92 19.37
C ALA A 87 5.35 8.76 18.94
N TRP A 88 5.05 7.82 18.03
CA TRP A 88 3.75 7.67 17.41
C TRP A 88 3.27 6.22 17.40
N SER A 89 2.07 6.00 17.94
CA SER A 89 1.35 4.74 17.84
C SER A 89 0.32 4.79 16.71
N VAL A 90 0.13 3.72 15.96
CA VAL A 90 -0.97 3.62 14.98
C VAL A 90 -2.25 3.27 15.73
N LEU A 91 -3.19 4.21 15.82
CA LEU A 91 -4.47 3.98 16.50
C LEU A 91 -5.46 3.25 15.58
N VAL A 92 -5.62 3.76 14.34
CA VAL A 92 -6.56 3.20 13.37
C VAL A 92 -6.07 3.38 11.95
N ALA A 93 -6.21 2.34 11.13
CA ALA A 93 -5.99 2.38 9.70
C ALA A 93 -7.30 2.08 8.96
N HIS A 94 -7.79 3.02 8.15
CA HIS A 94 -8.94 2.80 7.27
C HIS A 94 -8.52 2.76 5.80
N GLY A 95 -9.05 1.79 5.07
CA GLY A 95 -8.97 1.73 3.62
C GLY A 95 -10.35 1.96 3.01
N ASN A 96 -10.66 3.19 2.60
CA ASN A 96 -11.85 3.43 1.77
C ASN A 96 -11.43 3.58 0.31
N TYR A 97 -12.28 3.09 -0.59
CA TYR A 97 -12.24 3.45 -2.01
C TYR A 97 -12.38 4.97 -2.11
N ASN A 98 -11.37 5.62 -2.71
CA ASN A 98 -11.15 7.08 -2.85
C ASN A 98 -10.45 7.84 -1.70
N PHE A 99 -10.35 7.33 -0.46
CA PHE A 99 -9.72 8.06 0.66
C PHE A 99 -9.13 7.09 1.72
N LYS A 100 -7.81 7.10 1.98
CA LYS A 100 -7.21 6.35 3.10
C LYS A 100 -6.71 7.28 4.19
N SER A 101 -7.28 7.21 5.39
CA SER A 101 -6.80 7.95 6.56
C SER A 101 -6.17 6.99 7.56
N ILE A 102 -4.92 7.26 7.94
CA ILE A 102 -4.24 6.64 9.06
C ILE A 102 -4.29 7.65 10.21
N TYR A 103 -4.74 7.18 11.36
CA TYR A 103 -4.81 7.93 12.60
C TYR A 103 -3.64 7.49 13.47
N PHE A 104 -2.77 8.44 13.79
CA PHE A 104 -1.76 8.37 14.84
C PHE A 104 -2.31 9.05 16.09
#